data_AF-A0A1H7U9Z4-F1
#
_entry.id   AF-A0A1H7U9Z4-F1
#
_cell.length_a   1.000
_cell.length_b   1.000
_cell.length_c   1.000
_cell.angle_alpha   90.00
_cell.angle_beta   90.00
_cell.angle_gamma   90.00
#
_symmetry.space_group_name_H-M   'P 1'
#
loop_
_entity.id
_entity.type
_entity.pdbx_description
1 polymer ?
#
loop_
_entity_poly.entity_id
_entity_poly.type
_entity_poly.pdbx_seq_one_letter_code
_entity_poly.pdbx_strand_id
1 'polypeptide(L)'
;MSIKETFEKIERVIDKLYYSSSYVSTQSSDLKYTAKNLVSLKDAINELADIEFIQTEITELKSSALFKNYKDEDAFNSTDNSKILGGVQELRIGLEFLLNYYYSLNQGGDSVIQIKLPETKTFDELSKISNELKKSLELPLLDSNTDGRIEILTAESGSIWLMVSVGTVAAVNLVGAICWASAVIRKKMAEARIFEAHAKTLDLKNEALQNLIDAQEQQLKNIVIAEAEAIATNHYDNQAPETIARLKLSLETIADLIERGAKILPSSKEEDIKKVFPDYSNLALIESTIKQIANQ
;
A
#
# COMPACT_ATOMS: atom_id res chain seq x y z
N MET A 1 2.61 5.60 13.50
CA MET A 1 1.69 5.50 12.36
C MET A 1 2.36 6.14 11.16
N SER A 2 2.28 5.56 9.96
CA SER A 2 2.82 6.21 8.76
C SER A 2 1.96 7.41 8.35
N ILE A 3 2.52 8.31 7.55
CA ILE A 3 1.78 9.46 6.99
C ILE A 3 0.54 8.96 6.22
N LYS A 4 0.70 7.95 5.36
CA LYS A 4 -0.41 7.34 4.61
C LYS A 4 -1.50 6.78 5.51
N GLU A 5 -1.15 5.96 6.50
CA GLU A 5 -2.13 5.40 7.46
C GLU A 5 -2.90 6.50 8.21
N THR A 6 -2.22 7.61 8.54
CA THR A 6 -2.84 8.78 9.18
C THR A 6 -3.88 9.41 8.25
N PHE A 7 -3.54 9.63 6.97
CA PHE A 7 -4.45 10.22 5.99
C PHE A 7 -5.65 9.32 5.65
N GLU A 8 -5.44 8.01 5.50
CA GLU A 8 -6.53 7.03 5.31
C GLU A 8 -7.51 7.02 6.50
N LYS A 9 -6.98 7.22 7.71
CA LYS A 9 -7.79 7.34 8.92
C LYS A 9 -8.62 8.62 8.92
N ILE A 10 -8.00 9.75 8.55
CA ILE A 10 -8.70 11.04 8.43
C ILE A 10 -9.82 10.94 7.38
N GLU A 11 -9.55 10.37 6.21
CA GLU A 11 -10.53 10.20 5.13
C GLU A 11 -11.77 9.40 5.58
N ARG A 12 -11.58 8.34 6.37
CA ARG A 12 -12.68 7.51 6.87
C ARG A 12 -13.65 8.22 7.81
N VAL A 13 -13.16 9.22 8.55
CA VAL A 13 -13.90 9.85 9.65
C VAL A 13 -14.33 11.29 9.36
N ILE A 14 -13.78 11.93 8.32
CA ILE A 14 -14.03 13.35 8.03
C ILE A 14 -15.52 13.66 7.85
N ASP A 15 -16.29 12.77 7.21
CA ASP A 15 -17.73 12.93 6.99
C ASP A 15 -18.54 12.88 8.30
N LYS A 16 -17.98 12.26 9.35
CA LYS A 16 -18.60 12.14 10.68
C LYS A 16 -18.23 13.32 11.59
N LEU A 17 -17.23 14.13 11.24
CA LEU A 17 -16.86 15.35 11.97
C LEU A 17 -17.80 16.50 11.63
N TYR A 18 -19.07 16.34 11.97
CA TYR A 18 -20.08 17.36 11.75
C TYR A 18 -20.89 17.60 13.02
N TYR A 19 -20.95 18.86 13.44
CA TYR A 19 -21.77 19.30 14.54
C TYR A 19 -22.84 20.25 14.03
N SER A 20 -24.10 19.95 14.31
CA SER A 20 -25.23 20.84 14.07
C SER A 20 -26.11 20.91 15.30
N SER A 21 -26.64 22.09 15.56
CA SER A 21 -27.57 22.33 16.63
C SER A 21 -28.70 23.26 16.18
N SER A 22 -29.84 23.11 16.82
CA SER A 22 -31.03 23.93 16.59
C SER A 22 -31.32 24.77 17.82
N TYR A 23 -31.71 26.02 17.62
CA TYR A 23 -32.12 26.90 18.72
C TYR A 23 -33.49 26.47 19.23
N VAL A 24 -33.62 26.31 20.55
CA VAL A 24 -34.87 25.97 21.22
C VAL A 24 -35.23 27.09 22.19
N SER A 25 -36.23 27.89 21.81
CA SER A 25 -36.78 28.96 22.65
C SER A 25 -37.58 28.36 23.81
N THR A 26 -36.95 28.15 24.96
CA THR A 26 -37.67 27.88 26.22
C THR A 26 -37.55 29.09 27.14
N GLN A 27 -38.68 29.53 27.71
CA GLN A 27 -38.76 30.77 28.49
C GLN A 27 -37.98 30.74 29.83
N SER A 28 -37.27 29.66 30.16
CA SER A 28 -36.65 29.48 31.48
C SER A 28 -35.42 28.56 31.54
N SER A 29 -34.79 28.22 30.41
CA SER A 29 -33.60 27.37 30.39
C SER A 29 -32.36 28.09 29.84
N ASP A 30 -31.23 27.94 30.51
CA ASP A 30 -29.92 28.34 29.98
C ASP A 30 -29.47 27.45 28.81
N LEU A 31 -30.10 26.28 28.64
CA LEU A 31 -29.87 25.35 27.54
C LEU A 31 -30.75 25.72 26.34
N LYS A 32 -30.18 26.56 25.46
CA LYS A 32 -30.88 27.16 24.32
C LYS A 32 -30.66 26.42 23.00
N TYR A 33 -29.81 25.41 22.98
CA TYR A 33 -29.48 24.66 21.78
C TYR A 33 -29.66 23.17 22.01
N THR A 34 -30.18 22.46 21.01
CA THR A 34 -30.24 21.00 21.00
C THR A 34 -29.50 20.47 19.78
N ALA A 35 -28.56 19.57 20.02
CA ALA A 35 -27.75 18.93 18.99
C ALA A 35 -28.02 17.42 18.96
N LYS A 36 -27.91 16.83 17.78
CA LYS A 36 -28.16 15.40 17.51
C LYS A 36 -26.96 14.77 16.83
N ASN A 37 -26.97 13.44 16.70
CA ASN A 37 -25.89 12.65 16.10
C ASN A 37 -24.54 12.82 16.84
N LEU A 38 -24.60 13.03 18.15
CA LEU A 38 -23.42 13.31 18.98
C LEU A 38 -22.55 12.07 19.17
N VAL A 39 -23.11 10.86 19.09
CA VAL A 39 -22.32 9.62 19.22
C VAL A 39 -21.38 9.47 18.04
N SER A 40 -21.87 9.63 16.81
CA SER A 40 -21.04 9.55 15.60
C SER A 40 -19.89 10.57 15.61
N LEU A 41 -20.15 11.78 16.10
CA LEU A 41 -19.13 12.82 16.25
C LEU A 41 -18.08 12.44 17.31
N LYS A 42 -18.50 11.93 18.46
CA LYS A 42 -17.59 11.48 19.53
C LYS A 42 -16.73 10.31 19.07
N ASP A 43 -17.31 9.35 18.36
CA ASP A 43 -16.58 8.21 17.78
C ASP A 43 -15.50 8.70 16.82
N ALA A 44 -15.82 9.64 15.93
CA ALA A 44 -14.85 10.23 15.00
C ALA A 44 -13.69 10.94 15.73
N ILE A 45 -14.00 11.75 16.74
CA ILE A 45 -12.98 12.43 17.58
C ILE A 45 -12.13 11.41 18.35
N ASN A 46 -12.72 10.31 18.82
CA ASN A 46 -11.98 9.25 19.50
C ASN A 46 -11.09 8.46 18.56
N GLU A 47 -11.55 8.18 17.34
CA GLU A 47 -10.74 7.52 16.32
C GLU A 47 -9.50 8.37 16.02
N LEU A 48 -9.61 9.70 15.91
CA LEU A 48 -8.49 10.60 15.64
C LEU A 48 -7.52 10.84 16.81
N ALA A 49 -7.78 10.28 17.99
CA ALA A 49 -7.09 10.66 19.22
C ALA A 49 -5.65 10.16 19.38
N ASP A 50 -5.12 9.38 18.45
CA ASP A 50 -3.73 8.91 18.42
C ASP A 50 -2.87 9.68 17.41
N ILE A 51 -3.44 10.67 16.71
CA ILE A 51 -2.70 11.50 15.75
C ILE A 51 -2.03 12.66 16.50
N GLU A 52 -0.69 12.65 16.53
CA GLU A 52 0.11 13.57 17.37
C GLU A 52 -0.11 15.06 17.05
N PHE A 53 -0.21 15.42 15.77
CA PHE A 53 -0.24 16.83 15.36
C PHE A 53 -1.60 17.53 15.53
N ILE A 54 -2.66 16.80 15.91
CA ILE A 54 -3.99 17.36 16.25
C ILE A 54 -4.37 17.14 17.72
N GLN A 55 -3.42 16.73 18.56
CA GLN A 55 -3.70 16.39 19.96
C GLN A 55 -4.30 17.56 20.75
N THR A 56 -3.89 18.78 20.44
CA THR A 56 -4.39 19.99 21.11
C THR A 56 -5.88 20.14 20.88
N GLU A 57 -6.31 20.12 19.62
CA GLU A 57 -7.70 20.27 19.18
C GLU A 57 -8.57 19.12 19.71
N ILE A 58 -8.05 17.89 19.67
CA ILE A 58 -8.74 16.71 20.20
C ILE A 58 -8.92 16.84 21.72
N THR A 59 -7.89 17.28 22.45
CA THR A 59 -7.94 17.43 23.91
C THR A 59 -8.93 18.52 24.30
N GLU A 60 -8.94 19.66 23.60
CA GLU A 60 -9.89 20.74 23.82
C GLU A 60 -11.33 20.25 23.62
N LEU A 61 -11.62 19.54 22.52
CA LEU A 61 -12.94 18.98 22.27
C LEU A 61 -13.34 17.93 23.31
N LYS A 62 -12.43 17.04 23.72
CA LYS A 62 -12.66 16.04 24.76
C LYS A 62 -12.87 16.64 26.15
N SER A 63 -12.32 17.83 26.40
CA SER A 63 -12.56 18.57 27.65
C SER A 63 -13.88 19.35 27.66
N SER A 64 -14.52 19.51 26.51
CA SER A 64 -15.75 20.30 26.34
C SER A 64 -17.01 19.61 26.89
N ALA A 65 -18.12 20.34 26.91
CA ALA A 65 -19.42 19.79 27.30
C ALA A 65 -19.86 18.60 26.43
N LEU A 66 -19.34 18.47 25.20
CA LEU A 66 -19.64 17.37 24.29
C LEU A 66 -19.38 16.01 24.93
N PHE A 67 -18.28 15.85 25.66
CA PHE A 67 -17.83 14.57 26.20
C PHE A 67 -18.27 14.27 27.64
N LYS A 68 -19.13 15.11 28.24
CA LYS A 68 -19.64 14.88 29.60
C LYS A 68 -20.52 13.63 29.73
N ASN A 69 -21.16 13.21 28.65
CA ASN A 69 -21.98 12.01 28.59
C ASN A 69 -21.93 11.39 27.17
N TYR A 70 -22.46 10.18 27.02
CA TYR A 70 -22.50 9.47 25.73
C TYR A 70 -23.88 9.46 25.08
N LYS A 71 -24.69 10.50 25.31
CA LYS A 71 -25.99 10.64 24.63
C LYS A 71 -25.77 11.05 23.18
N ASP A 72 -26.67 10.58 22.32
CA ASP A 72 -26.70 10.95 20.90
C ASP A 72 -27.43 12.27 20.63
N GLU A 73 -28.24 12.72 21.59
CA GLU A 73 -28.89 14.02 21.61
C GLU A 73 -28.67 14.68 22.97
N ASP A 74 -28.27 15.96 22.97
CA ASP A 74 -28.06 16.72 24.20
C ASP A 74 -28.32 18.22 23.98
N ALA A 75 -28.52 18.91 25.10
CA ALA A 75 -28.81 20.34 25.13
C ALA A 75 -27.64 21.14 25.71
N PHE A 76 -27.33 22.27 25.07
CA PHE A 76 -26.18 23.11 25.39
C PHE A 76 -26.59 24.56 25.61
N ASN A 77 -25.86 25.25 26.49
CA ASN A 77 -25.93 26.71 26.57
C ASN A 77 -25.23 27.35 25.36
N SER A 78 -25.43 28.65 25.16
CA SER A 78 -24.85 29.38 24.03
C SER A 78 -23.32 29.27 23.97
N THR A 79 -22.64 29.36 25.12
CA THR A 79 -21.17 29.34 25.18
C THR A 79 -20.60 27.97 24.82
N ASP A 80 -21.13 26.90 25.39
CA ASP A 80 -20.71 25.52 25.10
C ASP A 80 -21.03 25.17 23.64
N ASN A 81 -22.22 25.54 23.15
CA ASN A 81 -22.58 25.32 21.76
C ASN A 81 -21.62 26.00 20.78
N SER A 82 -21.27 27.27 21.02
CA SER A 82 -20.33 28.00 20.17
C SER A 82 -18.92 27.42 20.23
N LYS A 83 -18.45 26.98 21.41
CA LYS A 83 -17.14 26.34 21.56
C LYS A 83 -17.07 25.00 20.82
N ILE A 84 -18.09 24.15 20.96
CA ILE A 84 -18.15 22.86 20.27
C ILE A 84 -18.22 23.09 18.76
N LEU A 85 -19.10 23.97 18.31
CA LEU A 85 -19.23 24.29 16.87
C LEU A 85 -17.91 24.79 16.29
N GLY A 86 -17.26 25.76 16.96
CA GLY A 86 -15.98 26.31 16.53
C GLY A 86 -14.88 25.25 16.48
N GLY A 87 -14.68 24.51 17.56
CA GLY A 87 -13.63 23.48 17.63
C GLY A 87 -13.82 22.35 16.61
N VAL A 88 -15.07 21.90 16.40
CA VAL A 88 -15.36 20.86 15.38
C VAL A 88 -15.12 21.42 13.97
N GLN A 89 -15.53 22.66 13.70
CA GLN A 89 -15.31 23.29 12.39
C GLN A 89 -13.82 23.52 12.11
N GLU A 90 -13.06 24.03 13.09
CA GLU A 90 -11.62 24.25 12.95
C GLU A 90 -10.88 22.94 12.69
N LEU A 91 -11.17 21.90 13.50
CA LEU A 91 -10.60 20.56 13.30
C LEU A 91 -10.93 20.02 11.91
N ARG A 92 -12.20 20.12 11.49
CA ARG A 92 -12.64 19.64 10.18
C ARG A 92 -11.94 20.39 9.04
N ILE A 93 -11.92 21.73 9.07
CA ILE A 93 -11.29 22.55 8.03
C ILE A 93 -9.79 22.24 7.95
N GLY A 94 -9.11 22.11 9.10
CA GLY A 94 -7.70 21.75 9.14
C GLY A 94 -7.43 20.38 8.52
N LEU A 95 -8.25 19.39 8.84
CA LEU A 95 -8.13 18.03 8.28
C LEU A 95 -8.49 17.97 6.79
N GLU A 96 -9.52 18.69 6.33
CA GLU A 96 -9.87 18.81 4.91
C GLU A 96 -8.74 19.48 4.11
N PHE A 97 -8.14 20.55 4.65
CA PHE A 97 -6.98 21.19 4.05
C PHE A 97 -5.80 20.23 3.95
N LEU A 98 -5.50 19.49 5.02
CA LEU A 98 -4.41 18.50 5.03
C LEU A 98 -4.67 17.38 4.02
N LEU A 99 -5.89 16.85 3.92
CA LEU A 99 -6.27 15.85 2.91
C LEU A 99 -6.09 16.40 1.50
N ASN A 100 -6.59 17.61 1.23
CA ASN A 100 -6.45 18.26 -0.07
C ASN A 100 -4.98 18.50 -0.42
N TYR A 101 -4.18 18.94 0.54
CA TYR A 101 -2.74 19.11 0.37
C TYR A 101 -2.05 17.77 0.09
N TYR A 102 -2.35 16.73 0.86
CA TYR A 102 -1.81 15.38 0.66
C TYR A 102 -2.17 14.83 -0.72
N TYR A 103 -3.42 14.99 -1.17
CA TYR A 103 -3.83 14.57 -2.51
C TYR A 103 -3.24 15.44 -3.63
N SER A 104 -2.97 16.72 -3.38
CA SER A 104 -2.29 17.58 -4.35
C SER A 104 -0.82 17.19 -4.56
N LEU A 105 -0.16 16.69 -3.51
CA LEU A 105 1.20 16.14 -3.59
C LEU A 105 1.20 14.74 -4.20
N ASN A 106 0.18 13.95 -3.90
CA ASN A 106 0.00 12.58 -4.38
C ASN A 106 -1.03 12.54 -5.50
N GLN A 107 -0.77 13.27 -6.59
CA GLN A 107 -1.48 13.03 -7.85
C GLN A 107 -1.08 11.66 -8.40
N GLY A 108 -1.66 10.63 -7.81
CA GLY A 108 -1.65 9.28 -8.35
C GLY A 108 -2.44 9.27 -9.64
N GLY A 109 -1.72 9.12 -10.76
CA GLY A 109 -2.33 8.80 -12.04
C GLY A 109 -2.39 7.29 -12.25
N ASP A 110 -3.19 6.86 -13.22
CA ASP A 110 -3.26 5.46 -13.65
C ASP A 110 -1.94 4.95 -14.25
N SER A 111 -0.98 5.85 -14.49
CA SER A 111 0.38 5.59 -14.93
C SER A 111 1.43 5.74 -13.81
N VAL A 112 1.03 5.80 -12.54
CA VAL A 112 1.94 5.99 -11.39
C VAL A 112 1.94 4.77 -10.47
N ILE A 113 3.12 4.38 -10.02
CA ILE A 113 3.35 3.32 -9.03
C ILE A 113 4.04 3.88 -7.78
N GLN A 114 3.85 3.20 -6.66
CA GLN A 114 4.46 3.49 -5.37
C GLN A 114 5.45 2.36 -5.05
N ILE A 115 6.71 2.68 -4.83
CA ILE A 115 7.76 1.70 -4.50
C ILE A 115 8.27 1.97 -3.09
N LYS A 116 7.99 1.06 -2.17
CA LYS A 116 8.67 0.99 -0.88
C LYS A 116 10.01 0.31 -1.08
N LEU A 117 11.11 1.00 -0.81
CA LEU A 117 12.43 0.36 -0.80
C LEU A 117 12.58 -0.52 0.45
N PRO A 118 13.44 -1.54 0.39
CA PRO A 118 13.94 -2.24 1.57
C PRO A 118 14.57 -1.29 2.60
N GLU A 119 14.75 -1.76 3.83
CA GLU A 119 15.55 -1.01 4.81
C GLU A 119 16.98 -0.84 4.31
N THR A 120 17.43 0.42 4.24
CA THR A 120 18.79 0.78 3.83
C THR A 120 19.44 1.64 4.89
N LYS A 121 20.74 1.43 5.12
CA LYS A 121 21.55 2.16 6.11
C LYS A 121 22.68 2.95 5.48
N THR A 122 23.02 2.68 4.22
CA THR A 122 24.13 3.32 3.51
C THR A 122 23.77 3.73 2.08
N PHE A 123 24.51 4.71 1.53
CA PHE A 123 24.35 5.12 0.14
C PHE A 123 24.73 4.01 -0.86
N ASP A 124 25.66 3.13 -0.48
CA ASP A 124 26.02 1.98 -1.32
C ASP A 124 24.86 0.98 -1.45
N GLU A 125 24.14 0.72 -0.36
CA GLU A 125 22.93 -0.11 -0.39
C GLU A 125 21.82 0.53 -1.23
N LEU A 126 21.60 1.84 -1.06
CA LEU A 126 20.63 2.58 -1.87
C LEU A 126 20.99 2.52 -3.36
N SER A 127 22.27 2.72 -3.70
CA SER A 127 22.77 2.65 -5.08
C SER A 127 22.57 1.24 -5.68
N LYS A 128 22.80 0.19 -4.90
CA LYS A 128 22.52 -1.19 -5.33
C LYS A 128 21.04 -1.41 -5.61
N ILE A 129 20.15 -0.99 -4.70
CA ILE A 129 18.70 -1.13 -4.88
C ILE A 129 18.21 -0.32 -6.09
N SER A 130 18.71 0.90 -6.28
CA SER A 130 18.38 1.69 -7.47
C SER A 130 18.81 0.99 -8.76
N ASN A 131 19.98 0.35 -8.76
CA ASN A 131 20.45 -0.44 -9.91
C ASN A 131 19.64 -1.73 -10.12
N GLU A 132 19.21 -2.39 -9.05
CA GLU A 132 18.32 -3.54 -9.08
C GLU A 132 16.97 -3.15 -9.71
N LEU A 133 16.33 -2.09 -9.20
CA LEU A 133 15.08 -1.53 -9.75
C LEU A 133 15.21 -1.11 -11.21
N LYS A 134 16.34 -0.50 -11.58
CA LYS A 134 16.62 -0.16 -12.98
C LYS A 134 16.64 -1.42 -13.87
N LYS A 135 17.36 -2.46 -13.46
CA LYS A 135 17.45 -3.70 -14.24
C LYS A 135 16.12 -4.44 -14.31
N SER A 136 15.35 -4.40 -13.24
CA SER A 136 14.14 -5.21 -13.10
C SER A 136 12.86 -4.51 -13.54
N LEU A 137 12.82 -3.19 -13.59
CA LEU A 137 11.63 -2.42 -14.01
C LEU A 137 11.92 -1.54 -15.22
N GLU A 138 12.97 -0.72 -15.18
CA GLU A 138 13.25 0.26 -16.24
C GLU A 138 13.56 -0.43 -17.56
N LEU A 139 14.49 -1.41 -17.56
CA LEU A 139 14.86 -2.11 -18.80
C LEU A 139 13.69 -2.90 -19.41
N PRO A 140 12.93 -3.73 -18.65
CA PRO A 140 11.77 -4.41 -19.21
C PRO A 140 10.73 -3.46 -19.79
N LEU A 141 10.48 -2.30 -19.16
CA LEU A 141 9.55 -1.31 -19.69
C LEU A 141 10.04 -0.70 -21.01
N LEU A 142 11.32 -0.34 -21.08
CA LEU A 142 11.92 0.24 -22.30
C LEU A 142 11.93 -0.72 -23.49
N ASP A 143 12.08 -2.03 -23.24
CA ASP A 143 12.10 -3.04 -24.30
C ASP A 143 10.68 -3.50 -24.72
N SER A 144 9.65 -3.08 -24.00
CA SER A 144 8.26 -3.45 -24.25
C SER A 144 7.55 -2.47 -25.20
N ASN A 145 6.37 -2.86 -25.69
CA ASN A 145 5.55 -1.98 -26.55
C ASN A 145 4.62 -1.07 -25.76
N THR A 146 4.93 -0.83 -24.49
CA THR A 146 4.06 -0.06 -23.60
C THR A 146 4.33 1.44 -23.65
N ASP A 147 5.31 1.90 -24.44
CA ASP A 147 5.87 3.25 -24.40
C ASP A 147 6.25 3.68 -22.95
N GLY A 148 6.64 2.69 -22.14
CA GLY A 148 6.92 2.86 -20.72
C GLY A 148 8.20 3.65 -20.47
N ARG A 149 8.17 4.54 -19.48
CA ARG A 149 9.33 5.33 -19.02
C ARG A 149 9.31 5.45 -17.52
N ILE A 150 10.44 5.35 -16.84
CA ILE A 150 10.52 5.53 -15.39
C ILE A 150 10.96 6.95 -15.07
N GLU A 151 10.14 7.67 -14.30
CA GLU A 151 10.47 8.99 -13.75
C GLU A 151 10.09 9.04 -12.26
N ILE A 152 11.07 9.34 -11.41
CA ILE A 152 10.82 9.55 -9.98
C ILE A 152 10.17 10.92 -9.81
N LEU A 153 8.90 10.94 -9.39
CA LEU A 153 8.14 12.17 -9.19
C LEU A 153 8.47 12.81 -7.83
N THR A 154 8.47 11.99 -6.78
CA THR A 154 8.74 12.45 -5.41
C THR A 154 9.16 11.27 -4.52
N ALA A 155 9.79 11.60 -3.40
CA ALA A 155 10.03 10.69 -2.28
C ALA A 155 9.32 11.27 -1.06
N GLU A 156 8.50 10.46 -0.37
CA GLU A 156 7.79 10.91 0.81
C GLU A 156 8.76 11.26 1.96
N SER A 157 8.57 12.42 2.59
CA SER A 157 9.44 12.85 3.70
C SER A 157 9.22 11.96 4.93
N GLY A 158 10.29 11.31 5.40
CA GLY A 158 10.25 10.38 6.52
C GLY A 158 9.83 8.95 6.17
N SER A 159 9.59 8.63 4.90
CA SER A 159 9.24 7.27 4.47
C SER A 159 10.09 6.79 3.29
N ILE A 160 10.28 5.47 3.19
CA ILE A 160 11.11 4.80 2.18
C ILE A 160 10.31 4.62 0.85
N TRP A 161 9.26 5.43 0.64
CA TRP A 161 8.37 5.32 -0.52
C TRP A 161 8.74 6.31 -1.63
N LEU A 162 8.92 5.77 -2.84
CA LEU A 162 9.09 6.52 -4.07
C LEU A 162 7.80 6.51 -4.87
N MET A 163 7.37 7.69 -5.33
CA MET A 163 6.32 7.83 -6.33
C MET A 163 6.97 7.88 -7.71
N VAL A 164 6.63 6.92 -8.57
CA VAL A 164 7.27 6.72 -9.86
C VAL A 164 6.22 6.72 -10.97
N SER A 165 6.36 7.62 -11.94
CA SER A 165 5.59 7.55 -13.18
C SER A 165 6.21 6.50 -14.09
N VAL A 166 5.37 5.61 -14.64
CA VAL A 166 5.75 4.62 -15.66
C VAL A 166 5.27 5.02 -17.07
N GLY A 167 4.65 6.18 -17.23
CA GLY A 167 4.21 6.75 -18.51
C GLY A 167 2.79 6.36 -18.91
N THR A 168 2.49 5.06 -19.02
CA THR A 168 1.21 4.55 -19.53
C THR A 168 0.55 3.53 -18.60
N VAL A 169 -0.76 3.31 -18.74
CA VAL A 169 -1.49 2.26 -18.00
C VAL A 169 -1.01 0.86 -18.43
N ALA A 170 -0.65 0.68 -19.70
CA ALA A 170 -0.07 -0.58 -20.19
C ALA A 170 1.26 -0.91 -19.50
N ALA A 171 2.10 0.10 -19.25
CA ALA A 171 3.33 -0.04 -18.48
C ALA A 171 3.05 -0.40 -17.02
N VAL A 172 2.03 0.20 -16.39
CA VAL A 172 1.60 -0.20 -15.03
C VAL A 172 1.18 -1.67 -14.98
N ASN A 173 0.42 -2.13 -15.97
CA ASN A 173 -0.02 -3.53 -16.05
C ASN A 173 1.18 -4.50 -16.21
N LEU A 174 2.18 -4.13 -17.02
CA LEU A 174 3.42 -4.90 -17.14
C LEU A 174 4.18 -4.96 -15.80
N VAL A 175 4.30 -3.84 -15.10
CA VAL A 175 4.89 -3.83 -13.74
C VAL A 175 4.10 -4.71 -12.78
N GLY A 176 2.76 -4.65 -12.82
CA GLY A 176 1.89 -5.51 -12.02
C GLY A 176 2.14 -6.99 -12.30
N ALA A 177 2.19 -7.38 -13.58
CA ALA A 177 2.49 -8.76 -13.99
C ALA A 177 3.86 -9.24 -13.51
N ILE A 178 4.90 -8.41 -13.63
CA ILE A 178 6.24 -8.68 -13.08
C ILE A 178 6.15 -8.88 -11.56
N CYS A 179 5.48 -7.98 -10.84
CA CYS A 179 5.36 -8.07 -9.38
C CYS A 179 4.60 -9.33 -8.95
N TRP A 180 3.54 -9.71 -9.66
CA TRP A 180 2.76 -10.91 -9.37
C TRP A 180 3.59 -12.17 -9.54
N ALA A 181 4.22 -12.34 -10.71
CA ALA A 181 5.09 -13.48 -10.98
C ALA A 181 6.25 -13.56 -9.98
N SER A 182 6.85 -12.41 -9.63
CA SER A 182 7.92 -12.34 -8.64
C SER A 182 7.46 -12.73 -7.24
N ALA A 183 6.24 -12.36 -6.85
CA ALA A 183 5.65 -12.77 -5.59
C ALA A 183 5.40 -14.29 -5.54
N VAL A 184 4.98 -14.90 -6.65
CA VAL A 184 4.86 -16.37 -6.79
C VAL A 184 6.23 -17.05 -6.66
N ILE A 185 7.25 -16.53 -7.34
CA ILE A 185 8.63 -17.04 -7.26
C ILE A 185 9.15 -16.93 -5.83
N ARG A 186 8.97 -15.78 -5.19
CA ARG A 186 9.36 -15.54 -3.78
C ARG A 186 8.70 -16.54 -2.83
N LYS A 187 7.39 -16.81 -3.00
CA LYS A 187 6.69 -17.85 -2.22
C LYS A 187 7.35 -19.21 -2.41
N LYS A 188 7.65 -19.61 -3.65
CA LYS A 188 8.30 -20.90 -3.95
C LYS A 188 9.71 -20.99 -3.38
N MET A 189 10.48 -19.91 -3.42
CA MET A 189 11.80 -19.83 -2.78
C MET A 189 11.70 -20.00 -1.26
N ALA A 190 10.71 -19.36 -0.62
CA ALA A 190 10.49 -19.50 0.82
C ALA A 190 10.10 -20.95 1.19
N GLU A 191 9.20 -21.58 0.43
CA GLU A 191 8.82 -23.00 0.60
C GLU A 191 10.05 -23.92 0.49
N ALA A 192 10.90 -23.70 -0.53
CA ALA A 192 12.13 -24.48 -0.73
C ALA A 192 13.13 -24.31 0.42
N ARG A 193 13.34 -23.08 0.92
CA ARG A 193 14.23 -22.82 2.08
C ARG A 193 13.75 -23.49 3.36
N ILE A 194 12.44 -23.45 3.62
CA ILE A 194 11.85 -24.11 4.80
C ILE A 194 12.07 -25.63 4.70
N PHE A 195 11.81 -26.20 3.52
CA PHE A 195 12.05 -27.62 3.28
C PHE A 195 13.52 -28.00 3.46
N GLU A 196 14.45 -27.22 2.90
CA GLU A 196 15.89 -27.43 3.06
C GLU A 196 16.35 -27.36 4.52
N ALA A 197 15.82 -26.41 5.29
CA ALA A 197 16.13 -26.28 6.72
C ALA A 197 15.60 -27.48 7.53
N HIS A 198 14.39 -27.95 7.25
CA HIS A 198 13.85 -29.17 7.86
C HIS A 198 14.68 -30.40 7.50
N ALA A 199 15.06 -30.52 6.23
CA ALA A 199 15.86 -31.61 5.72
C ALA A 199 17.26 -31.68 6.38
N LYS A 200 17.93 -30.53 6.55
CA LYS A 200 19.19 -30.41 7.29
C LYS A 200 19.03 -30.80 8.77
N THR A 201 17.93 -30.40 9.40
CA THR A 201 17.65 -30.73 10.82
C THR A 201 17.46 -32.23 11.05
N LEU A 202 16.95 -32.94 10.05
CA LEU A 202 16.77 -34.40 10.12
C LEU A 202 18.09 -35.19 9.96
N ASP A 203 19.24 -34.52 9.80
CA ASP A 203 20.58 -35.12 9.61
C ASP A 203 20.61 -36.19 8.49
N LEU A 204 19.67 -36.07 7.54
CA LEU A 204 19.48 -37.01 6.44
C LEU A 204 20.55 -36.79 5.37
N LYS A 205 21.74 -37.37 5.58
CA LYS A 205 22.79 -37.51 4.57
C LYS A 205 22.47 -38.59 3.53
N ASN A 206 21.28 -38.56 2.93
CA ASN A 206 20.90 -39.51 1.89
C ASN A 206 20.81 -38.79 0.54
N GLU A 207 21.39 -39.42 -0.48
CA GLU A 207 21.37 -39.01 -1.90
C GLU A 207 19.95 -38.68 -2.40
N ALA A 208 18.92 -39.34 -1.85
CA ALA A 208 17.52 -39.04 -2.12
C ALA A 208 17.08 -37.62 -1.73
N LEU A 209 17.67 -37.03 -0.69
CA LEU A 209 17.39 -35.65 -0.27
C LEU A 209 18.02 -34.65 -1.25
N GLN A 210 19.25 -34.91 -1.68
CA GLN A 210 19.90 -34.07 -2.68
C GLN A 210 19.09 -34.06 -3.98
N ASN A 211 18.61 -35.23 -4.42
CA ASN A 211 17.74 -35.33 -5.59
C ASN A 211 16.42 -34.52 -5.43
N LEU A 212 15.88 -34.43 -4.21
CA LEU A 212 14.69 -33.61 -3.94
C LEU A 212 14.99 -32.11 -3.98
N ILE A 213 16.13 -31.68 -3.44
CA ILE A 213 16.58 -30.28 -3.52
C ILE A 213 16.81 -29.90 -4.99
N ASP A 214 17.53 -30.72 -5.74
CA ASP A 214 17.80 -30.48 -7.16
C ASP A 214 16.49 -30.43 -7.98
N ALA A 215 15.53 -31.30 -7.67
CA ALA A 215 14.21 -31.28 -8.29
C ALA A 215 13.42 -29.99 -7.97
N GLN A 216 13.50 -29.48 -6.73
CA GLN A 216 12.88 -28.21 -6.34
C GLN A 216 13.54 -27.02 -7.04
N GLU A 217 14.87 -26.99 -7.13
CA GLU A 217 15.58 -25.95 -7.87
C GLU A 217 15.21 -25.96 -9.35
N GLN A 218 15.09 -27.15 -9.96
CA GLN A 218 14.68 -27.29 -11.34
C GLN A 218 13.22 -26.86 -11.54
N GLN A 219 12.34 -27.21 -10.61
CA GLN A 219 10.95 -26.76 -10.62
C GLN A 219 10.87 -25.23 -10.52
N LEU A 220 11.64 -24.61 -9.63
CA LEU A 220 11.71 -23.15 -9.51
C LEU A 220 12.16 -22.51 -10.82
N LYS A 221 13.25 -23.03 -11.44
CA LYS A 221 13.71 -22.56 -12.76
C LYS A 221 12.62 -22.66 -13.81
N ASN A 222 11.90 -23.78 -13.86
CA ASN A 222 10.81 -23.96 -14.81
C ASN A 222 9.67 -22.97 -14.58
N ILE A 223 9.33 -22.65 -13.33
CA ILE A 223 8.34 -21.63 -12.99
C ILE A 223 8.82 -20.26 -13.47
N VAL A 224 10.05 -19.86 -13.15
CA VAL A 224 10.63 -18.59 -13.58
C VAL A 224 10.61 -18.46 -15.11
N ILE A 225 10.92 -19.55 -15.84
CA ILE A 225 10.86 -19.59 -17.30
C ILE A 225 9.43 -19.38 -17.80
N ALA A 226 8.47 -20.16 -17.29
CA ALA A 226 7.08 -20.09 -17.72
C ALA A 226 6.46 -18.71 -17.46
N GLU A 227 6.73 -18.12 -16.29
CA GLU A 227 6.29 -16.77 -15.93
C GLU A 227 6.87 -15.71 -16.86
N ALA A 228 8.17 -15.78 -17.15
CA ALA A 228 8.82 -14.85 -18.08
C ALA A 228 8.25 -14.97 -19.50
N GLU A 229 7.98 -16.18 -19.98
CA GLU A 229 7.40 -16.43 -21.31
C GLU A 229 5.95 -15.94 -21.41
N ALA A 230 5.15 -16.10 -20.36
CA ALA A 230 3.78 -15.59 -20.33
C ALA A 230 3.74 -14.06 -20.36
N ILE A 231 4.61 -13.40 -19.57
CA ILE A 231 4.74 -11.94 -19.59
C ILE A 231 5.20 -11.46 -20.97
N ALA A 232 6.20 -12.12 -21.55
CA ALA A 232 6.69 -11.82 -22.90
C ALA A 232 5.54 -11.91 -23.93
N THR A 233 4.72 -12.95 -23.86
CA THR A 233 3.60 -13.17 -24.77
C THR A 233 2.53 -12.08 -24.70
N ASN A 234 2.27 -11.55 -23.50
CA ASN A 234 1.19 -10.58 -23.31
C ASN A 234 1.62 -9.13 -23.51
N HIS A 235 2.93 -8.82 -23.41
CA HIS A 235 3.41 -7.43 -23.35
C HIS A 235 4.50 -7.07 -24.38
N TYR A 236 5.00 -8.03 -25.17
CA TYR A 236 6.08 -7.80 -26.14
C TYR A 236 5.70 -8.38 -27.51
N ASP A 237 6.04 -7.64 -28.59
CA ASP A 237 5.81 -8.09 -29.98
C ASP A 237 6.79 -9.20 -30.39
N ASN A 238 7.97 -9.22 -29.77
CA ASN A 238 9.02 -10.17 -30.09
C ASN A 238 9.48 -10.93 -28.84
N GLN A 239 9.38 -12.25 -28.91
CA GLN A 239 9.79 -13.18 -27.85
C GLN A 239 11.24 -13.63 -28.06
N ALA A 240 12.13 -12.65 -28.26
CA ALA A 240 13.55 -12.95 -28.43
C ALA A 240 14.08 -13.63 -27.15
N PRO A 241 15.02 -14.60 -27.27
CA PRO A 241 15.63 -15.24 -26.12
C PRO A 241 16.25 -14.25 -25.12
N GLU A 242 16.75 -13.11 -25.62
CA GLU A 242 17.29 -12.03 -24.80
C GLU A 242 16.21 -11.35 -23.94
N THR A 243 15.03 -11.07 -24.50
CA THR A 243 13.88 -10.50 -23.78
C THR A 243 13.45 -11.43 -22.65
N ILE A 244 13.33 -12.73 -22.95
CA ILE A 244 12.97 -13.75 -21.96
C ILE A 244 14.04 -13.82 -20.86
N ALA A 245 15.32 -13.84 -21.20
CA ALA A 245 16.41 -13.86 -20.22
C ALA A 245 16.40 -12.62 -19.31
N ARG A 246 16.10 -11.45 -19.86
CA ARG A 246 15.97 -10.19 -19.11
C ARG A 246 14.77 -10.20 -18.18
N LEU A 247 13.64 -10.75 -18.62
CA LEU A 247 12.46 -10.95 -17.78
C LEU A 247 12.75 -11.93 -16.63
N LYS A 248 13.44 -13.05 -16.88
CA LYS A 248 13.85 -13.96 -15.79
C LYS A 248 14.67 -13.23 -14.73
N LEU A 249 15.67 -12.47 -15.15
CA LEU A 249 16.49 -11.67 -14.24
C LEU A 249 15.66 -10.62 -13.48
N SER A 250 14.72 -9.96 -14.16
CA SER A 250 13.78 -9.02 -13.54
C SER A 250 12.96 -9.69 -12.44
N LEU A 251 12.35 -10.85 -12.75
CA LEU A 251 11.50 -11.59 -11.82
C LEU A 251 12.28 -12.04 -10.56
N GLU A 252 13.48 -12.59 -10.75
CA GLU A 252 14.33 -13.00 -9.63
C GLU A 252 14.78 -11.80 -8.78
N THR A 253 15.12 -10.68 -9.43
CA THR A 253 15.55 -9.45 -8.74
C THR A 253 14.40 -8.84 -7.92
N ILE A 254 13.19 -8.75 -8.47
CA ILE A 254 12.02 -8.28 -7.71
C ILE A 254 11.67 -9.26 -6.60
N ALA A 255 11.75 -10.57 -6.83
CA ALA A 255 11.49 -11.57 -5.78
C ALA A 255 12.43 -11.39 -4.58
N ASP A 256 13.73 -11.14 -4.81
CA ASP A 256 14.69 -10.82 -3.76
C ASP A 256 14.38 -9.50 -3.06
N LEU A 257 14.03 -8.45 -3.80
CA LEU A 257 13.63 -7.16 -3.23
C LEU A 257 12.39 -7.30 -2.32
N ILE A 258 11.39 -8.07 -2.75
CA ILE A 258 10.19 -8.36 -1.95
C ILE A 258 10.55 -9.10 -0.67
N GLU A 259 11.44 -10.10 -0.75
CA GLU A 259 11.94 -10.82 0.42
C GLU A 259 12.66 -9.89 1.41
N ARG A 260 13.37 -8.87 0.91
CA ARG A 260 14.02 -7.81 1.72
C ARG A 260 13.05 -6.73 2.21
N GLY A 261 11.76 -6.85 1.92
CA GLY A 261 10.70 -5.96 2.42
C GLY A 261 10.26 -4.85 1.46
N ALA A 262 10.69 -4.90 0.20
CA ALA A 262 10.18 -4.00 -0.83
C ALA A 262 8.70 -4.26 -1.13
N LYS A 263 7.98 -3.21 -1.51
CA LYS A 263 6.58 -3.30 -1.97
C LYS A 263 6.39 -2.40 -3.17
N ILE A 264 5.76 -2.90 -4.22
CA ILE A 264 5.40 -2.12 -5.40
C ILE A 264 3.88 -2.17 -5.53
N LEU A 265 3.23 -1.00 -5.46
CA LEU A 265 1.79 -0.85 -5.49
C LEU A 265 1.37 0.13 -6.60
N PRO A 266 0.20 -0.02 -7.22
CA PRO A 266 -0.31 1.00 -8.10
C PRO A 266 -0.77 2.20 -7.28
N SER A 267 -0.59 3.41 -7.82
CA SER A 267 -1.18 4.61 -7.24
C SER A 267 -2.62 4.86 -7.72
N SER A 268 -3.09 4.09 -8.72
CA SER A 268 -4.44 4.21 -9.26
C SER A 268 -5.50 3.85 -8.22
N LYS A 269 -6.66 4.52 -8.31
CA LYS A 269 -7.86 4.18 -7.56
C LYS A 269 -8.69 3.10 -8.25
N GLU A 270 -8.46 2.83 -9.54
CA GLU A 270 -9.21 1.86 -10.31
C GLU A 270 -8.94 0.44 -9.83
N GLU A 271 -10.03 -0.30 -9.58
CA GLU A 271 -9.95 -1.63 -8.99
C GLU A 271 -9.31 -2.65 -9.93
N ASP A 272 -9.49 -2.48 -11.24
CA ASP A 272 -8.92 -3.40 -12.23
C ASP A 272 -7.40 -3.28 -12.33
N ILE A 273 -6.84 -2.08 -12.15
CA ILE A 273 -5.39 -1.87 -12.06
C ILE A 273 -4.84 -2.47 -10.77
N LYS A 274 -5.55 -2.32 -9.64
CA LYS A 274 -5.13 -2.88 -8.35
C LYS A 274 -5.03 -4.41 -8.37
N LYS A 275 -5.96 -5.09 -9.03
CA LYS A 275 -6.00 -6.57 -9.13
C LYS A 275 -4.79 -7.17 -9.84
N VAL A 276 -4.07 -6.40 -10.66
CA VAL A 276 -2.87 -6.88 -11.37
C VAL A 276 -1.67 -7.01 -10.41
N PHE A 277 -1.71 -6.35 -9.25
CA PHE A 277 -0.63 -6.38 -8.27
C PHE A 277 -0.89 -7.41 -7.17
N PRO A 278 0.16 -8.04 -6.61
CA PRO A 278 0.01 -9.00 -5.53
C PRO A 278 -0.42 -8.33 -4.23
N ASP A 279 -1.20 -9.03 -3.42
CA ASP A 279 -1.46 -8.64 -2.04
C ASP A 279 -0.26 -9.01 -1.14
N TYR A 280 0.56 -8.02 -0.83
CA TYR A 280 1.74 -8.16 0.02
C TYR A 280 1.43 -8.58 1.47
N SER A 281 0.18 -8.50 1.91
CA SER A 281 -0.26 -8.97 3.23
C SER A 281 -0.52 -10.49 3.23
N ASN A 282 -0.81 -11.06 2.06
CA ASN A 282 -1.24 -12.44 1.88
C ASN A 282 -0.38 -13.22 0.87
N LEU A 283 0.93 -12.92 0.80
CA LEU A 283 1.85 -13.56 -0.14
C LEU A 283 1.91 -15.10 -0.02
N ALA A 284 1.57 -15.67 1.15
CA ALA A 284 1.51 -17.12 1.31
C ALA A 284 0.39 -17.79 0.47
N LEU A 285 -0.66 -17.05 0.13
CA LEU A 285 -1.81 -17.55 -0.62
C LEU A 285 -1.72 -17.25 -2.12
N ILE A 286 -0.66 -16.58 -2.58
CA ILE A 286 -0.55 -16.23 -4.00
C ILE A 286 -0.40 -17.48 -4.86
N GLU A 287 -1.11 -17.48 -5.99
CA GLU A 287 -1.09 -18.53 -7.01
C GLU A 287 -0.57 -17.96 -8.34
N SER A 288 0.07 -18.82 -9.11
CA SER A 288 0.48 -18.49 -10.48
C SER A 288 -0.76 -18.23 -11.32
N THR A 289 -0.72 -17.18 -12.12
CA THR A 289 -1.76 -16.88 -13.11
C THR A 289 -1.69 -17.81 -14.33
N ILE A 290 -0.61 -18.60 -14.44
CA ILE A 290 -0.40 -19.57 -15.50
C ILE A 290 -0.94 -20.92 -15.04
N LYS A 291 -1.74 -21.57 -15.89
CA LYS A 291 -2.15 -22.96 -15.66
C LYS A 291 -0.90 -23.84 -15.66
N GLN A 292 -0.49 -24.28 -14.48
CA GLN A 292 0.57 -25.27 -14.35
C GLN A 292 0.10 -26.56 -15.02
N ILE A 293 0.90 -27.11 -15.94
CA ILE A 293 0.65 -28.44 -16.47
C ILE A 293 0.80 -29.40 -15.29
N ALA A 294 -0.30 -30.02 -14.88
CA ALA A 294 -0.26 -31.10 -13.92
C ALA A 294 0.53 -32.25 -14.56
N ASN A 295 1.77 -32.46 -14.12
CA ASN A 295 2.48 -33.70 -14.43
C ASN A 295 1.69 -34.83 -13.76
N GLN A 296 1.06 -35.67 -14.59
CA GLN A 296 0.57 -36.99 -14.21
C GLN A 296 1.75 -37.92 -13.91
#